data_AF-A0A819ZUD1-F1
#
_entry.id   AF-A0A819ZUD1-F1
#
_cell.length_a   1.000
_cell.length_b   1.000
_cell.length_c   1.000
_cell.angle_alpha   90.00
_cell.angle_beta   90.00
_cell.angle_gamma   90.00
#
_symmetry.space_group_name_H-M   'P 1'
#
loop_
_entity.id
_entity.type
_entity.pdbx_description
1 polymer ?
#
loop_
_entity_poly.entity_id
_entity_poly.type
_entity_poly.pdbx_seq_one_letter_code
_entity_poly.pdbx_strand_id
1 'polypeptide(L)'
;MQKELLQKLFADAGFETPRVLKDLKNAKDFYFEAIGQVKMDQRSQGRVALVGDASYCPSPITGMGTTLARVGAYILAGELGRNQDHKEAFKKYETLMRPYVTKAQKIFPETHMGIRFRNAALSFVARPTVMRLIEKLVKSKTDDTISLPDYETILA
;
A
#
# COMPACT_ATOMS: atom_id res chain seq x y z
N MET A 1 26.34 1.02 9.62
CA MET A 1 25.24 1.46 10.51
C MET A 1 23.94 0.65 10.36
N GLN A 2 23.17 0.72 9.26
CA GLN A 2 21.87 0.01 9.14
C GLN A 2 22.01 -1.52 9.13
N LYS A 3 22.93 -2.09 8.34
CA LYS A 3 23.18 -3.54 8.32
C LYS A 3 23.67 -4.06 9.68
N GLU A 4 24.50 -3.29 10.37
CA GLU A 4 24.99 -3.64 11.73
C GLU A 4 23.87 -3.57 12.76
N LEU A 5 22.94 -2.61 12.62
CA LEU A 5 21.74 -2.55 13.45
C LEU A 5 20.90 -3.82 13.29
N LEU A 6 20.65 -4.25 12.05
CA LEU A 6 19.94 -5.51 11.78
C LEU A 6 20.68 -6.72 12.36
N GLN A 7 22.01 -6.78 12.24
CA GLN A 7 22.82 -7.85 12.84
C GLN A 7 22.66 -7.92 14.36
N LYS A 8 22.58 -6.77 15.04
CA LYS A 8 22.36 -6.72 16.49
C LYS A 8 20.93 -7.10 16.88
N LEU A 9 19.93 -6.55 16.18
CA LEU A 9 18.51 -6.74 16.51
C LEU A 9 18.02 -8.17 16.25
N PHE A 10 18.61 -8.86 15.27
CA PHE A 10 18.17 -10.20 14.87
C PHE A 10 19.18 -11.29 15.25
N ALA A 11 20.17 -11.00 16.10
CA ALA A 11 21.23 -11.96 16.45
C ALA A 11 20.70 -13.28 17.04
N ASP A 12 19.56 -13.22 17.73
CA ASP A 12 18.92 -14.31 18.46
C ASP A 12 17.56 -14.74 17.87
N ALA A 13 17.21 -14.27 16.66
CA ALA A 13 15.89 -14.54 16.06
C ALA A 13 15.70 -16.02 15.62
N GLY A 14 16.75 -16.85 15.66
CA GLY A 14 16.69 -18.28 15.35
C GLY A 14 16.50 -18.60 13.86
N PHE A 15 16.10 -19.84 13.56
CA PHE A 15 15.90 -20.35 12.20
C PHE A 15 17.13 -20.08 11.29
N GLU A 16 16.93 -19.56 10.08
CA GLU A 16 17.96 -19.25 9.09
C GLU A 16 18.64 -17.89 9.30
N THR A 17 18.32 -17.18 10.38
CA THR A 17 18.82 -15.82 10.62
C THR A 17 20.35 -15.72 10.61
N PRO A 18 21.13 -16.66 11.20
CA PRO A 18 22.59 -16.61 11.12
C PRO A 18 23.12 -16.63 9.69
N ARG A 19 22.52 -17.42 8.79
CA ARG A 19 22.88 -17.48 7.37
C ARG A 19 22.53 -16.16 6.67
N VAL A 20 21.33 -15.64 6.90
CA VAL A 20 20.87 -14.37 6.30
C VAL A 20 21.72 -13.19 6.75
N LEU A 21 22.05 -13.09 8.04
CA LEU A 21 22.90 -12.02 8.59
C LEU A 21 24.36 -12.10 8.11
N LYS A 22 24.88 -13.31 7.89
CA LYS A 22 26.21 -13.53 7.28
C LYS A 22 26.25 -12.98 5.86
N ASP A 23 25.25 -13.29 5.05
CA ASP A 23 25.18 -12.88 3.64
C ASP A 23 24.82 -11.39 3.48
N LEU A 24 24.06 -10.82 4.43
CA LEU A 24 23.69 -9.40 4.47
C LEU A 24 24.88 -8.45 4.31
N LYS A 25 26.05 -8.83 4.87
CA LYS A 25 27.28 -8.04 4.76
C LYS A 25 27.67 -7.78 3.31
N ASN A 26 27.49 -8.77 2.44
CA ASN A 26 27.91 -8.75 1.04
C ASN A 26 26.78 -8.43 0.05
N ALA A 27 25.52 -8.32 0.52
CA ALA A 27 24.37 -7.98 -0.31
C ALA A 27 24.54 -6.59 -0.98
N LYS A 28 24.43 -6.55 -2.30
CA LYS A 28 24.62 -5.35 -3.14
C LYS A 28 23.34 -4.53 -3.33
N ASP A 29 22.20 -5.16 -3.11
CA ASP A 29 20.83 -4.67 -3.30
C ASP A 29 20.12 -4.43 -1.97
N PHE A 30 20.89 -4.10 -0.92
CA PHE A 30 20.35 -3.87 0.40
C PHE A 30 19.40 -2.67 0.42
N TYR A 31 18.16 -2.92 0.84
CA TYR A 31 17.14 -1.91 1.03
C TYR A 31 16.74 -1.84 2.51
N PHE A 32 16.68 -0.61 3.04
CA PHE A 32 16.25 -0.33 4.40
C PHE A 32 15.60 1.05 4.45
N GLU A 33 14.37 1.11 4.97
CA GLU A 33 13.64 2.34 5.14
C GLU A 33 12.80 2.33 6.43
N ALA A 34 12.39 3.51 6.86
CA ALA A 34 11.34 3.62 7.87
C ALA A 34 9.97 3.37 7.22
N ILE A 35 9.10 2.65 7.92
CA ILE A 35 7.72 2.47 7.47
C ILE A 35 6.96 3.77 7.75
N GLY A 36 6.43 4.39 6.69
CA GLY A 36 5.69 5.64 6.78
C GLY A 36 4.52 5.72 5.82
N GLN A 37 3.63 6.68 6.06
CA GLN A 37 2.53 7.04 5.16
C GLN A 37 2.63 8.51 4.79
N VAL A 38 2.27 8.85 3.56
CA VAL A 38 2.16 10.24 3.12
C VAL A 38 0.70 10.67 3.25
N LYS A 39 0.43 11.63 4.14
CA LYS A 39 -0.90 12.22 4.37
C LYS A 39 -0.82 13.72 4.13
N MET A 40 -1.66 14.21 3.24
CA MET A 40 -1.73 15.62 2.87
C MET A 40 -3.16 16.07 2.63
N ASP A 41 -3.43 17.32 2.96
CA ASP A 41 -4.75 17.93 2.79
C ASP A 41 -5.03 18.27 1.33
N GLN A 42 -4.02 18.70 0.56
CA GLN A 42 -4.12 18.99 -0.86
C GLN A 42 -3.03 18.26 -1.63
N ARG A 43 -3.36 17.71 -2.80
CA ARG A 43 -2.46 16.91 -3.65
C ARG A 43 -1.89 17.66 -4.85
N SER A 44 -2.21 18.94 -4.94
CA SER A 44 -1.73 19.81 -6.01
C SER A 44 -1.55 21.24 -5.51
N GLN A 45 -0.63 21.97 -6.14
CA GLN A 45 -0.42 23.38 -5.91
C GLN A 45 -0.05 24.05 -7.24
N GLY A 46 -0.82 25.08 -7.62
CA GLY A 46 -0.64 25.74 -8.90
C GLY A 46 -0.81 24.76 -10.07
N ARG A 47 0.28 24.53 -10.83
CA ARG A 47 0.31 23.61 -11.98
C ARG A 47 1.01 22.28 -11.68
N VAL A 48 1.31 22.00 -10.41
CA VAL A 48 1.98 20.78 -9.97
C VAL A 48 0.98 19.90 -9.23
N ALA A 49 0.88 18.62 -9.61
CA ALA A 49 0.11 17.61 -8.90
C ALA A 49 1.02 16.42 -8.53
N LEU A 50 0.77 15.83 -7.36
CA LEU A 50 1.49 14.66 -6.88
C LEU A 50 0.64 13.40 -7.13
N VAL A 51 1.30 12.33 -7.58
CA VAL A 51 0.69 11.02 -7.85
C VAL A 51 1.55 9.90 -7.26
N GLY A 52 0.94 8.76 -6.94
CA GLY A 52 1.62 7.60 -6.37
C GLY A 52 2.10 7.84 -4.94
N ASP A 53 3.21 7.21 -4.55
CA ASP A 53 3.72 7.27 -3.18
C ASP A 53 4.10 8.69 -2.74
N ALA A 54 4.45 9.58 -3.68
CA ALA A 54 4.68 11.01 -3.40
C ALA A 54 3.42 11.73 -2.89
N SER A 55 2.23 11.20 -3.17
CA SER A 55 0.93 11.82 -2.87
C SER A 55 0.16 11.11 -1.76
N TYR A 56 0.29 9.77 -1.70
CA TYR A 56 -0.55 8.94 -0.83
C TYR A 56 0.07 7.58 -0.51
N CYS A 57 1.40 7.51 -0.31
CA CYS A 57 2.05 6.28 0.14
C CYS A 57 1.26 5.64 1.30
N PRO A 58 0.77 4.39 1.15
CA PRO A 58 0.01 3.72 2.19
C PRO A 58 0.88 2.92 3.16
N SER A 59 2.21 2.98 3.00
CA SER A 59 3.21 2.10 3.58
C SER A 59 3.21 0.69 2.97
N PRO A 60 4.38 0.00 2.95
CA PRO A 60 4.49 -1.37 2.46
C PRO A 60 3.55 -2.37 3.16
N ILE A 61 3.16 -2.09 4.41
CA ILE A 61 2.31 -2.98 5.22
C ILE A 61 0.94 -3.22 4.54
N THR A 62 0.43 -2.23 3.82
CA THR A 62 -0.90 -2.30 3.21
C THR A 62 -0.91 -3.10 1.90
N GLY A 63 0.23 -3.22 1.21
CA GLY A 63 0.31 -3.80 -0.13
C GLY A 63 -0.40 -3.00 -1.23
N MET A 64 -0.88 -1.78 -0.94
CA MET A 64 -1.75 -1.01 -1.85
C MET A 64 -1.02 0.02 -2.72
N GLY A 65 0.29 0.24 -2.54
CA GLY A 65 1.05 1.31 -3.21
C GLY A 65 0.90 1.28 -4.74
N THR A 66 1.20 0.14 -5.37
CA THR A 66 1.09 -0.02 -6.83
C THR A 66 -0.35 0.17 -7.34
N THR A 67 -1.34 -0.35 -6.61
CA THR A 67 -2.75 -0.20 -6.96
C THR A 67 -3.18 1.26 -6.94
N LEU A 68 -2.84 2.00 -5.87
CA LEU A 68 -3.12 3.44 -5.75
C LEU A 68 -2.38 4.26 -6.80
N ALA A 69 -1.13 3.91 -7.11
CA ALA A 69 -0.35 4.58 -8.15
C ALA A 69 -1.02 4.45 -9.51
N ARG A 70 -1.43 3.23 -9.89
CA ARG A 70 -2.11 2.97 -11.17
C ARG A 70 -3.46 3.68 -11.26
N VAL A 71 -4.31 3.53 -10.25
CA VAL A 71 -5.64 4.18 -10.22
C VAL A 71 -5.50 5.70 -10.27
N GLY A 72 -4.61 6.28 -9.45
CA GLY A 72 -4.45 7.72 -9.42
C GLY A 72 -3.84 8.29 -10.71
N ALA A 73 -2.95 7.56 -11.38
CA ALA A 73 -2.46 7.96 -12.70
C ALA A 73 -3.59 7.97 -13.74
N TYR A 74 -4.44 6.95 -13.75
CA TYR A 74 -5.61 6.87 -14.63
C TYR A 74 -6.58 8.04 -14.42
N ILE A 75 -6.98 8.30 -13.18
CA ILE A 75 -7.92 9.38 -12.86
C ILE A 75 -7.29 10.75 -13.15
N LEU A 76 -6.03 10.98 -12.78
CA LEU A 76 -5.37 12.26 -13.04
C LEU A 76 -5.28 12.56 -14.54
N ALA A 77 -4.87 11.58 -15.35
CA ALA A 77 -4.78 11.73 -16.80
C ALA A 77 -6.17 11.94 -17.43
N GLY A 78 -7.17 11.16 -17.01
CA GLY A 78 -8.55 11.29 -17.51
C GLY A 78 -9.17 12.64 -17.19
N GLU A 79 -9.02 13.12 -15.96
CA GLU A 79 -9.51 14.46 -15.59
C GLU A 79 -8.76 15.57 -16.31
N LEU A 80 -7.45 15.45 -16.53
CA LEU A 80 -6.70 16.44 -17.32
C LEU A 80 -7.14 16.45 -18.79
N GLY A 81 -7.47 15.28 -19.37
CA GLY A 81 -7.95 15.20 -20.75
C GLY A 81 -9.39 15.71 -20.92
N ARG A 82 -10.24 15.61 -19.88
CA ARG A 82 -11.65 16.00 -19.94
C ARG A 82 -11.91 17.48 -19.68
N ASN A 83 -11.04 18.12 -18.90
CA ASN A 83 -11.24 19.49 -18.42
C ASN A 83 -10.20 20.42 -19.06
N GLN A 84 -10.64 21.57 -19.58
CA GLN A 84 -9.72 22.59 -20.13
C GLN A 84 -8.92 23.33 -19.04
N ASP A 85 -9.46 23.41 -17.82
CA ASP A 85 -8.78 24.00 -16.66
C ASP A 85 -8.17 22.90 -15.77
N HIS A 86 -6.85 22.99 -15.57
CA HIS A 86 -6.11 22.09 -14.71
C HIS A 86 -6.56 22.15 -13.24
N LYS A 87 -7.09 23.29 -12.78
CA LYS A 87 -7.58 23.43 -11.40
C LYS A 87 -8.80 22.54 -11.15
N GLU A 88 -9.73 22.52 -12.09
CA GLU A 88 -10.91 21.66 -12.03
C GLU A 88 -10.53 20.18 -12.16
N ALA A 89 -9.59 19.86 -13.05
CA ALA A 89 -9.06 18.51 -13.18
C ALA A 89 -8.44 18.00 -11.86
N PHE A 90 -7.58 18.80 -11.23
CA PHE A 90 -6.93 18.43 -9.97
C PHE A 90 -7.92 18.28 -8.82
N LYS A 91 -8.94 19.15 -8.76
CA LYS A 91 -10.01 19.06 -7.75
C LYS A 91 -10.81 17.77 -7.88
N LYS A 92 -11.17 17.39 -9.11
CA LYS A 92 -11.89 16.12 -9.38
C LYS A 92 -11.02 14.90 -9.08
N TYR A 93 -9.77 14.91 -9.53
CA TYR A 93 -8.78 13.88 -9.20
C TYR A 93 -8.70 13.64 -7.69
N GLU A 94 -8.55 14.72 -6.91
CA GLU A 94 -8.44 14.63 -5.47
C GLU A 94 -9.73 14.11 -4.82
N THR A 95 -10.88 14.57 -5.29
CA THR A 95 -12.21 14.15 -4.81
C THR A 95 -12.42 12.65 -5.00
N LEU A 96 -12.09 12.14 -6.19
CA LEU A 96 -12.24 10.72 -6.52
C LEU A 96 -11.24 9.84 -5.76
N MET A 97 -9.99 10.29 -5.60
CA MET A 97 -8.96 9.50 -4.92
C MET A 97 -9.10 9.48 -3.40
N ARG A 98 -9.59 10.56 -2.77
CA ARG A 98 -9.61 10.70 -1.31
C ARG A 98 -10.26 9.54 -0.54
N PRO A 99 -11.47 9.05 -0.87
CA PRO A 99 -12.05 7.92 -0.15
C PRO A 99 -11.25 6.63 -0.32
N TYR A 100 -10.71 6.39 -1.52
CA TYR A 100 -9.95 5.18 -1.83
C TYR A 100 -8.60 5.15 -1.11
N VAL A 101 -7.86 6.26 -1.15
CA VAL A 101 -6.62 6.45 -0.38
C VAL A 101 -6.88 6.29 1.12
N THR A 102 -7.94 6.93 1.63
CA THR A 102 -8.26 6.88 3.07
C THR A 102 -8.52 5.45 3.53
N LYS A 103 -9.18 4.62 2.72
CA LYS A 103 -9.41 3.20 3.01
C LYS A 103 -8.09 2.41 2.96
N ALA A 104 -7.29 2.62 1.91
CA ALA A 104 -6.03 1.92 1.73
C ALA A 104 -4.97 2.25 2.80
N GLN A 105 -5.01 3.45 3.37
CA GLN A 105 -4.11 3.89 4.44
C GLN A 105 -4.52 3.40 5.84
N LYS A 106 -5.66 2.72 6.00
CA LYS A 106 -6.05 2.14 7.30
C LYS A 106 -5.21 0.90 7.60
N ILE A 107 -4.50 0.93 8.73
CA ILE A 107 -3.77 -0.21 9.28
C ILE A 107 -4.52 -0.72 10.51
N PHE A 108 -4.82 -2.02 10.57
CA PHE A 108 -5.46 -2.70 11.70
C PHE A 108 -4.41 -3.21 12.73
N PRO A 109 -4.77 -3.32 14.02
CA PRO A 109 -4.20 -2.56 15.13
C PRO A 109 -2.70 -2.79 15.42
N GLU A 110 -2.04 -1.69 15.81
CA GLU A 110 -0.64 -1.59 16.27
C GLU A 110 -0.42 -2.05 17.73
N THR A 111 -1.45 -2.54 18.42
CA THR A 111 -1.32 -2.94 19.83
C THR A 111 -0.68 -4.32 19.95
N HIS A 112 0.18 -4.52 20.95
CA HIS A 112 0.78 -5.82 21.25
C HIS A 112 -0.26 -6.94 21.38
N MET A 113 -1.42 -6.64 21.95
CA MET A 113 -2.56 -7.57 22.03
C MET A 113 -3.17 -7.88 20.66
N GLY A 114 -3.28 -6.87 19.78
CA GLY A 114 -3.74 -7.04 18.39
C GLY A 114 -2.80 -7.92 17.56
N ILE A 115 -1.49 -7.74 17.70
CA ILE A 115 -0.47 -8.56 17.03
C ILE A 115 -0.51 -10.01 17.52
N ARG A 116 -0.65 -10.23 18.84
CA ARG A 116 -0.78 -11.58 19.41
C ARG A 116 -2.05 -12.28 18.95
N PHE A 117 -3.18 -11.57 18.94
CA PHE A 117 -4.45 -12.11 18.43
C PHE A 117 -4.35 -12.43 16.93
N ARG A 118 -3.75 -11.55 16.13
CA ARG A 118 -3.48 -11.80 14.70
C ARG A 118 -2.62 -13.05 14.50
N ASN A 119 -1.51 -13.17 15.23
CA ASN A 119 -0.61 -14.31 15.09
C ASN A 119 -1.29 -15.62 15.52
N ALA A 120 -2.14 -15.59 16.55
CA ALA A 120 -2.96 -16.73 16.96
C ALA A 120 -4.04 -17.09 15.92
N ALA A 121 -4.68 -16.09 15.31
CA ALA A 121 -5.65 -16.31 14.24
C ALA A 121 -4.98 -16.85 12.98
N LEU A 122 -3.82 -16.32 12.59
CA LEU A 122 -3.04 -16.79 11.44
C LEU A 122 -2.55 -18.23 11.63
N SER A 123 -2.07 -18.58 12.82
CA SER A 123 -1.63 -19.95 13.10
C SER A 123 -2.80 -20.95 13.11
N PHE A 124 -4.00 -20.50 13.44
CA PHE A 124 -5.22 -21.30 13.34
C PHE A 124 -5.70 -21.45 11.89
N VAL A 125 -5.68 -20.37 11.11
CA VAL A 125 -6.07 -20.34 9.69
C VAL A 125 -5.12 -21.17 8.82
N ALA A 126 -3.81 -21.12 9.10
CA ALA A 126 -2.79 -21.89 8.38
C ALA A 126 -2.92 -23.42 8.56
N ARG A 127 -3.88 -23.89 9.38
CA ARG A 127 -4.20 -25.32 9.47
C ARG A 127 -4.83 -25.80 8.15
N PRO A 128 -4.38 -26.93 7.59
CA PRO A 128 -4.81 -27.40 6.26
C PRO A 128 -6.33 -27.57 6.11
N THR A 129 -7.02 -27.92 7.20
CA THR A 129 -8.47 -28.12 7.23
C THR A 129 -9.24 -26.80 7.21
N VAL A 130 -8.71 -25.75 7.82
CA VAL A 130 -9.34 -24.42 7.91
C VAL A 130 -9.17 -23.67 6.59
N MET A 131 -7.99 -23.73 5.96
CA MET A 131 -7.76 -23.14 4.64
C MET A 131 -8.76 -23.64 3.58
N ARG A 132 -8.99 -24.97 3.52
CA ARG A 132 -9.96 -25.57 2.58
C ARG A 132 -11.40 -25.11 2.79
N LEU A 133 -11.75 -24.72 4.01
CA LEU A 133 -13.09 -24.20 4.33
C LEU A 133 -13.22 -22.72 3.96
N ILE A 134 -12.16 -21.93 4.20
CA ILE A 134 -12.09 -20.50 3.87
C ILE A 134 -12.12 -20.29 2.35
N GLU A 135 -11.41 -21.10 1.56
CA GLU A 135 -11.44 -21.03 0.09
C GLU A 135 -12.86 -21.19 -0.49
N LYS A 136 -13.71 -21.99 0.15
CA LYS A 136 -15.12 -22.16 -0.26
C LYS A 136 -16.01 -20.96 0.11
N LEU A 137 -15.64 -20.20 1.14
CA LEU A 137 -16.42 -19.07 1.67
C LEU A 137 -15.97 -17.71 1.10
N VAL A 138 -14.70 -17.56 0.71
CA VAL A 138 -14.13 -16.29 0.19
C VAL A 138 -14.59 -15.97 -1.23
N LYS A 139 -15.22 -16.91 -1.94
CA LYS A 139 -15.73 -16.72 -3.30
C LYS A 139 -16.84 -15.66 -3.46
N SER A 140 -17.28 -14.98 -2.40
CA SER A 140 -18.48 -14.10 -2.42
C SER A 140 -18.31 -12.65 -1.92
N LYS A 141 -17.10 -12.16 -1.60
CA LYS A 141 -16.93 -10.74 -1.23
C LYS A 141 -15.64 -10.15 -1.77
N THR A 142 -15.73 -9.49 -2.93
CA THR A 142 -14.76 -8.50 -3.40
C THR A 142 -15.53 -7.21 -3.65
N ASP A 143 -15.70 -6.41 -2.59
CA ASP A 143 -16.36 -5.10 -2.66
C ASP A 143 -15.42 -4.00 -2.12
N ASP A 144 -14.16 -4.09 -2.55
CA ASP A 144 -13.08 -3.14 -2.26
C ASP A 144 -12.68 -2.33 -3.51
N THR A 145 -13.56 -2.30 -4.52
CA THR A 145 -13.28 -1.64 -5.80
C THR A 145 -13.72 -0.19 -5.78
N ILE A 146 -12.80 0.71 -6.09
CA ILE A 146 -13.14 2.08 -6.52
C ILE A 146 -13.93 2.01 -7.82
N SER A 147 -15.03 2.76 -7.93
CA SER A 147 -15.71 2.96 -9.21
C SER A 147 -14.87 3.90 -10.07
N LEU A 148 -14.30 3.38 -11.14
CA LEU A 148 -13.46 4.15 -12.06
C LEU A 148 -14.32 4.88 -13.08
N PRO A 149 -14.12 6.19 -13.30
CA PRO A 149 -14.78 6.89 -14.39
C PRO A 149 -14.34 6.34 -15.74
N ASP A 150 -15.24 6.38 -16.71
CA ASP A 150 -14.93 6.09 -18.10
C ASP A 150 -14.43 7.36 -18.81
N TYR A 151 -13.25 7.25 -19.42
CA TYR A 151 -12.58 8.34 -20.14
C TYR A 151 -12.38 8.00 -21.63
N GLU A 152 -12.96 6.92 -22.16
CA GLU A 152 -12.76 6.44 -23.55
C GLU A 152 -13.07 7.50 -24.62
N THR A 153 -13.96 8.45 -24.32
CA THR A 153 -14.32 9.54 -25.24
C THR A 153 -13.27 10.64 -25.41
N ILE A 154 -12.14 10.58 -24.70
CA ILE A 154 -11.06 11.58 -24.75
C ILE A 154 -10.00 11.22 -25.81
N LEU A 155 -9.97 9.95 -26.26
CA LEU A 155 -8.99 9.44 -27.23
C LEU A 155 -9.53 9.31 -28.68
N ALA A 156 -10.79 9.71 -28.91
CA ALA A 156 -11.42 9.76 -30.23
C ALA A 156 -11.37 11.18 -30.80
#